data_AF-A0A966R7Q5-F1
#
_entry.id   AF-A0A966R7Q5-F1
#
_cell.length_a   1.000
_cell.length_b   1.000
_cell.length_c   1.000
_cell.angle_alpha   90.00
_cell.angle_beta   90.00
_cell.angle_gamma   90.00
#
_symmetry.space_group_name_H-M   'P 1'
#
loop_
_entity.id
_entity.type
_entity.pdbx_description
1 polymer ?
#
loop_
_entity_poly.entity_id
_entity_poly.type
_entity_poly.pdbx_seq_one_letter_code
_entity_poly.pdbx_strand_id
1 'polypeptide(L)'
;MAAKQRNVRRAEKKSKKRQEQQEKAKAPLTPCEIEWRTETQRRAWKALSDNDITFLLGSAGSGKTFLAMAYAINEILAKRASQIVLTRPIVDAGEKLGYLPGSFGEKVNPYMQPLYDTMDVLLGKFGPKREFVNKAVVLAPLCYLRGRTFNDSICVFDEAQNATYTQFKLFLSRFGQNSKIIVTGDPQQTDLPISPPPMNEVVTKLKGVAGIDVVQFAHSDVVRHPLVAAILKKL
;
A
#
# COMPACT_ATOMS: atom_id res chain seq x y z
N MET A 1 17.69 -10.35 -56.95
CA MET A 1 16.73 -11.03 -56.05
C MET A 1 17.24 -11.21 -54.61
N ALA A 2 18.54 -11.46 -54.37
CA ALA A 2 19.09 -11.73 -53.03
C ALA A 2 18.95 -10.60 -51.98
N ALA A 3 19.00 -9.33 -52.39
CA ALA A 3 18.87 -8.19 -51.47
C ALA A 3 17.46 -8.04 -50.87
N LYS A 4 16.42 -8.39 -51.65
CA LYS A 4 15.01 -8.35 -51.22
C LYS A 4 14.74 -9.40 -50.14
N GLN A 5 15.28 -10.62 -50.30
CA GLN A 5 15.18 -11.70 -49.32
C GLN A 5 15.93 -11.41 -48.00
N ARG A 6 17.05 -10.68 -48.06
CA ARG A 6 17.83 -10.27 -46.87
C ARG A 6 17.08 -9.25 -46.00
N ASN A 7 16.34 -8.33 -46.61
CA ASN A 7 15.53 -7.33 -45.91
C ASN A 7 14.30 -7.94 -45.24
N VAL A 8 13.62 -8.89 -45.88
CA VAL A 8 12.48 -9.62 -45.31
C VAL A 8 12.91 -10.41 -44.06
N ARG A 9 14.00 -11.17 -44.13
CA ARG A 9 14.54 -11.92 -42.97
C ARG A 9 14.96 -11.03 -41.80
N ARG A 10 15.44 -9.80 -42.06
CA ARG A 10 15.76 -8.81 -41.00
C ARG A 10 14.50 -8.23 -40.34
N ALA A 11 13.45 -7.99 -41.12
CA ALA A 11 12.16 -7.51 -40.61
C ALA A 11 11.47 -8.58 -39.74
N GLU A 12 11.47 -9.84 -40.18
CA GLU A 12 10.93 -10.99 -39.43
C GLU A 12 11.69 -11.22 -38.12
N LYS A 13 13.03 -11.14 -38.13
CA LYS A 13 13.83 -11.22 -36.89
C LYS A 13 13.54 -10.06 -35.93
N LYS A 14 13.35 -8.83 -36.42
CA LYS A 14 12.96 -7.69 -35.58
C LYS A 14 11.56 -7.84 -35.00
N SER A 15 10.62 -8.36 -35.79
CA SER A 15 9.24 -8.65 -35.36
C SER A 15 9.22 -9.73 -34.27
N LYS A 16 9.89 -10.86 -34.48
CA LYS A 16 10.02 -11.92 -33.46
C LYS A 16 10.69 -11.44 -32.18
N LYS A 17 11.77 -10.65 -32.27
CA LYS A 17 12.47 -10.10 -31.10
C LYS A 17 11.59 -9.10 -30.32
N ARG A 18 10.75 -8.32 -31.01
CA ARG A 18 9.74 -7.44 -30.39
C ARG A 18 8.62 -8.23 -29.73
N GLN A 19 8.14 -9.31 -30.36
CA GLN A 19 7.14 -10.21 -29.79
C GLN A 19 7.68 -10.92 -28.53
N GLU A 20 8.90 -11.47 -28.59
CA GLU A 20 9.56 -12.08 -27.42
C GLU A 20 9.80 -11.07 -26.28
N GLN A 21 10.17 -9.82 -26.61
CA GLN A 21 10.29 -8.75 -25.61
C GLN A 21 8.94 -8.34 -25.02
N GLN A 22 7.87 -8.32 -25.81
CA GLN A 22 6.51 -8.06 -25.34
C GLN A 22 5.96 -9.21 -24.50
N GLU A 23 6.24 -10.46 -24.84
CA GLU A 23 5.87 -11.63 -24.02
C GLU A 23 6.65 -11.67 -22.71
N LYS A 24 7.96 -11.38 -22.72
CA LYS A 24 8.74 -11.23 -21.49
C LYS A 24 8.26 -10.07 -20.62
N ALA A 25 7.82 -8.96 -21.23
CA ALA A 25 7.18 -7.86 -20.50
C ALA A 25 5.79 -8.24 -19.95
N LYS A 26 5.13 -9.27 -20.51
CA LYS A 26 3.82 -9.78 -20.07
C LYS A 26 3.91 -10.87 -18.99
N ALA A 27 5.04 -11.56 -18.83
CA ALA A 27 5.22 -12.52 -17.74
C ALA A 27 5.15 -11.85 -16.35
N PRO A 28 4.56 -12.49 -15.33
CA PRO A 28 4.65 -12.06 -13.94
C PRO A 28 6.11 -12.01 -13.46
N LEU A 29 6.43 -11.06 -12.59
CA LEU A 29 7.72 -11.01 -11.91
C LEU A 29 7.64 -11.86 -10.64
N THR A 30 8.77 -12.46 -10.24
CA THR A 30 8.82 -13.24 -9.00
C THR A 30 8.38 -12.38 -7.81
N PRO A 31 7.37 -12.80 -7.02
CA PRO A 31 6.96 -12.09 -5.82
C PRO A 31 8.12 -11.93 -4.82
N CYS A 32 7.98 -10.98 -3.90
CA CYS A 32 8.87 -10.85 -2.75
C CYS A 32 8.57 -11.99 -1.76
N GLU A 33 9.63 -12.61 -1.24
CA GLU A 33 9.53 -13.53 -0.11
C GLU A 33 9.29 -12.72 1.16
N ILE A 34 8.24 -13.09 1.91
CA ILE A 34 7.88 -12.41 3.15
C ILE A 34 7.98 -13.40 4.29
N GLU A 35 8.78 -13.03 5.30
CA GLU A 35 8.92 -13.80 6.54
C GLU A 35 7.99 -13.21 7.61
N TRP A 36 7.08 -14.05 8.13
CA TRP A 36 6.20 -13.67 9.23
C TRP A 36 6.92 -13.91 10.56
N ARG A 37 7.09 -12.86 11.35
CA ARG A 37 7.71 -12.95 12.69
C ARG A 37 6.72 -13.36 13.78
N THR A 38 5.42 -13.20 13.52
CA THR A 38 4.36 -13.53 14.47
C THR A 38 3.21 -14.24 13.78
N GLU A 39 2.44 -15.03 14.53
CA GLU A 39 1.25 -15.71 14.00
C GLU A 39 0.17 -14.71 13.55
N THR A 40 0.08 -13.54 14.19
CA THR A 40 -0.83 -12.48 13.76
C THR A 40 -0.45 -11.93 12.38
N GLN A 41 0.85 -11.82 12.07
CA GLN A 41 1.29 -11.41 10.72
C GLN A 41 0.89 -12.43 9.66
N ARG A 42 0.98 -13.73 9.96
CA ARG A 42 0.51 -14.80 9.07
C ARG A 42 -1.01 -14.72 8.86
N ARG A 43 -1.77 -14.52 9.95
CA ARG A 43 -3.23 -14.34 9.88
C ARG A 43 -3.61 -13.10 9.06
N ALA A 44 -2.90 -11.99 9.27
CA ALA A 44 -3.10 -10.77 8.50
C ALA A 44 -2.89 -11.01 7.00
N TRP A 45 -1.84 -11.73 6.62
CA TRP A 45 -1.61 -12.07 5.20
C TRP A 45 -2.75 -12.87 4.61
N LYS A 46 -3.25 -13.89 5.33
CA LYS A 46 -4.42 -14.66 4.90
C LYS A 46 -5.66 -13.80 4.76
N ALA A 47 -5.93 -12.91 5.73
CA ALA A 47 -7.06 -11.99 5.66
C ALA A 47 -7.00 -11.08 4.42
N LEU A 48 -5.81 -10.55 4.09
CA LEU A 48 -5.57 -9.75 2.89
C LEU A 48 -5.87 -10.53 1.61
N SER A 49 -5.49 -11.82 1.56
CA SER A 49 -5.81 -12.69 0.42
C SER A 49 -7.31 -12.94 0.28
N ASP A 50 -7.99 -13.25 1.39
CA ASP A 50 -9.35 -13.80 1.38
C ASP A 50 -10.45 -12.71 1.35
N ASN A 51 -10.12 -11.44 1.63
CA ASN A 51 -11.11 -10.37 1.76
C ASN A 51 -10.84 -9.19 0.82
N ASP A 52 -11.90 -8.48 0.44
CA ASP A 52 -11.82 -7.28 -0.39
C ASP A 52 -11.38 -6.06 0.41
N ILE A 53 -11.79 -6.00 1.68
CA ILE A 53 -11.40 -4.94 2.61
C ILE A 53 -10.80 -5.58 3.85
N THR A 54 -9.61 -5.16 4.24
CA THR A 54 -8.98 -5.63 5.48
C THR A 54 -8.51 -4.45 6.32
N PHE A 55 -8.91 -4.44 7.59
CA PHE A 55 -8.39 -3.53 8.60
C PHE A 55 -7.27 -4.21 9.38
N LEU A 56 -6.08 -3.63 9.36
CA LEU A 56 -4.93 -4.07 10.16
C LEU A 56 -4.71 -3.05 11.28
N LEU A 57 -5.11 -3.40 12.49
CA LEU A 57 -5.15 -2.48 13.62
C LEU A 57 -4.12 -2.86 14.68
N GLY A 58 -3.34 -1.91 15.17
CA GLY A 58 -2.47 -2.11 16.34
C GLY A 58 -1.25 -1.22 16.33
N SER A 59 -0.40 -1.36 17.34
CA SER A 59 0.64 -0.36 17.61
C SER A 59 1.78 -0.30 16.62
N ALA A 60 2.46 0.84 16.61
CA ALA A 60 3.68 1.03 15.81
C ALA A 60 4.68 -0.11 16.05
N GLY A 61 5.29 -0.63 14.97
CA GLY A 61 6.23 -1.75 15.05
C GLY A 61 5.60 -3.16 15.08
N SER A 62 4.28 -3.30 14.99
CA SER A 62 3.59 -4.59 14.77
C SER A 62 3.75 -5.14 13.35
N GLY A 63 4.17 -4.30 12.40
CA GLY A 63 4.35 -4.66 10.99
C GLY A 63 3.12 -4.45 10.09
N LYS A 64 2.01 -3.87 10.61
CA LYS A 64 0.78 -3.65 9.83
C LYS A 64 0.98 -2.95 8.48
N THR A 65 1.68 -1.82 8.46
CA THR A 65 1.95 -1.03 7.25
C THR A 65 2.92 -1.76 6.32
N PHE A 66 3.94 -2.43 6.88
CA PHE A 66 4.87 -3.25 6.11
C PHE A 66 4.14 -4.38 5.37
N LEU A 67 3.25 -5.10 6.07
CA LEU A 67 2.45 -6.18 5.49
C LEU A 67 1.50 -5.69 4.40
N ALA A 68 0.83 -4.56 4.63
CA ALA A 68 -0.06 -3.95 3.64
C ALA A 68 0.70 -3.64 2.33
N MET A 69 1.87 -3.02 2.46
CA MET A 69 2.73 -2.71 1.30
C MET A 69 3.30 -3.96 0.65
N ALA A 70 3.78 -4.93 1.43
CA ALA A 70 4.29 -6.20 0.93
C ALA A 70 3.24 -6.96 0.10
N TYR A 71 2.01 -7.00 0.60
CA TYR A 71 0.89 -7.60 -0.12
C TYR A 71 0.60 -6.85 -1.42
N ALA A 72 0.44 -5.52 -1.35
CA ALA A 72 0.17 -4.70 -2.53
C ALA A 72 1.25 -4.87 -3.63
N ILE A 73 2.52 -4.87 -3.24
CA ILE A 73 3.65 -5.09 -4.16
C ILE A 73 3.58 -6.48 -4.79
N ASN A 74 3.29 -7.52 -4.01
CA ASN A 74 3.19 -8.88 -4.52
C ASN A 74 2.01 -9.04 -5.51
N GLU A 75 0.89 -8.37 -5.29
CA GLU A 75 -0.23 -8.34 -6.25
C GLU A 75 0.17 -7.68 -7.58
N ILE A 76 0.95 -6.58 -7.53
CA ILE A 76 1.49 -5.93 -8.74
C ILE A 76 2.48 -6.82 -9.48
N LEU A 77 3.46 -7.41 -8.77
CA LEU A 77 4.47 -8.28 -9.38
C LEU A 77 3.81 -9.51 -10.02
N ALA A 78 2.78 -10.05 -9.38
CA ALA A 78 1.97 -11.14 -9.89
C ALA A 78 0.98 -10.73 -11.00
N LYS A 79 0.85 -9.42 -11.29
CA LYS A 79 -0.08 -8.83 -12.25
C LYS A 79 -1.55 -9.15 -11.97
N ARG A 80 -1.89 -9.27 -10.70
CA ARG A 80 -3.28 -9.41 -10.23
C ARG A 80 -3.97 -8.07 -10.01
N ALA A 81 -3.17 -7.00 -9.91
CA ALA A 81 -3.61 -5.61 -9.95
C ALA A 81 -2.64 -4.80 -10.82
N SER A 82 -3.12 -3.65 -11.32
CA SER A 82 -2.33 -2.75 -12.15
C SER A 82 -1.73 -1.57 -11.39
N GLN A 83 -2.31 -1.20 -10.25
CA GLN A 83 -1.88 -0.01 -9.50
C GLN A 83 -1.95 -0.20 -7.97
N ILE A 84 -1.04 0.48 -7.27
CA ILE A 84 -1.08 0.64 -5.82
C ILE A 84 -1.46 2.09 -5.54
N VAL A 85 -2.60 2.30 -4.89
CA VAL A 85 -3.07 3.64 -4.53
C VAL A 85 -2.74 3.87 -3.06
N LEU A 86 -1.87 4.83 -2.78
CA LEU A 86 -1.45 5.15 -1.41
C LEU A 86 -2.13 6.44 -0.94
N THR A 87 -2.77 6.36 0.22
CA THR A 87 -3.31 7.54 0.90
C THR A 87 -2.97 7.50 2.39
N ARG A 88 -2.70 8.67 2.95
CA ARG A 88 -2.52 8.89 4.40
C ARG A 88 -3.26 10.17 4.75
N PRO A 89 -4.06 10.21 5.84
CA PRO A 89 -4.69 11.44 6.27
C PRO A 89 -3.62 12.38 6.80
N ILE A 90 -3.71 13.65 6.41
CA ILE A 90 -2.81 14.69 6.89
C ILE A 90 -3.46 15.28 8.15
N VAL A 91 -2.80 15.14 9.28
CA VAL A 91 -3.16 15.85 10.52
C VAL A 91 -2.13 16.95 10.69
N ASP A 92 -2.60 18.18 10.85
CA ASP A 92 -1.71 19.31 11.10
C ASP A 92 -1.13 19.17 12.52
N ALA A 93 0.05 18.54 12.62
CA ALA A 93 0.81 18.41 13.86
C ALA A 93 1.54 19.72 14.19
N GLY A 94 0.80 20.82 14.31
CA GLY A 94 1.30 22.14 14.71
C GLY A 94 1.69 23.10 13.57
N GLU A 95 2.16 22.60 12.42
CA GLU A 95 2.40 23.42 11.22
C GLU A 95 1.36 23.08 10.14
N LYS A 96 0.59 24.07 9.66
CA LYS A 96 -0.35 23.80 8.56
C LYS A 96 0.45 23.45 7.31
N LEU A 97 0.09 22.38 6.62
CA LEU A 97 0.70 21.97 5.34
C LEU A 97 0.76 23.13 4.31
N GLY A 98 -0.14 24.12 4.44
CA GLY A 98 -0.15 25.35 3.65
C GLY A 98 1.13 26.21 3.74
N TYR A 99 1.91 26.12 4.82
CA TYR A 99 3.09 26.97 5.06
C TYR A 99 4.42 26.38 4.60
N LEU A 100 4.49 25.08 4.30
CA LEU A 100 5.71 24.49 3.75
C LEU A 100 5.96 25.05 2.33
N PRO A 101 7.17 25.51 1.97
CA PRO A 101 7.46 25.96 0.62
C PRO A 101 7.45 24.78 -0.37
N GLY A 102 7.17 25.05 -1.65
CA GLY A 102 7.21 24.05 -2.72
C GLY A 102 5.84 23.61 -3.26
N SER A 103 5.88 22.73 -4.26
CA SER A 103 4.71 22.11 -4.88
C SER A 103 3.97 21.18 -3.91
N PHE A 104 2.68 20.95 -4.14
CA PHE A 104 1.89 20.06 -3.27
C PHE A 104 2.49 18.65 -3.16
N GLY A 105 3.08 18.13 -4.23
CA GLY A 105 3.78 16.84 -4.22
C GLY A 105 4.98 16.83 -3.29
N GLU A 106 5.82 17.87 -3.33
CA GLU A 106 6.99 18.02 -2.44
C GLU A 106 6.59 18.10 -0.97
N LYS A 107 5.42 18.69 -0.66
CA LYS A 107 4.89 18.76 0.71
C LYS A 107 4.36 17.42 1.23
N VAL A 108 3.81 16.57 0.36
CA VAL A 108 3.24 15.27 0.74
C VAL A 108 4.31 14.17 0.82
N ASN A 109 5.37 14.30 0.03
CA ASN A 109 6.41 13.27 -0.09
C ASN A 109 7.01 12.81 1.26
N PRO A 110 7.34 13.71 2.22
CA PRO A 110 7.86 13.31 3.53
C PRO A 110 6.94 12.35 4.30
N TYR A 111 5.62 12.53 4.19
CA TYR A 111 4.63 11.67 4.85
C TYR A 111 4.52 10.28 4.22
N MET A 112 4.98 10.12 2.98
CA MET A 112 4.99 8.86 2.23
C MET A 112 6.32 8.12 2.36
N GLN A 113 7.35 8.75 2.93
CA GLN A 113 8.69 8.17 3.06
C GLN A 113 8.71 6.77 3.70
N PRO A 114 7.95 6.48 4.79
CA PRO A 114 7.93 5.14 5.37
C PRO A 114 7.45 4.04 4.41
N LEU A 115 6.59 4.39 3.46
CA LEU A 115 6.10 3.46 2.43
C LEU A 115 7.19 3.21 1.38
N TYR A 116 7.95 4.25 1.00
CA TYR A 116 9.11 4.09 0.12
C TYR A 116 10.23 3.28 0.75
N ASP A 117 10.49 3.48 2.04
CA ASP A 117 11.49 2.69 2.79
C ASP A 117 11.10 1.20 2.79
N THR A 118 9.80 0.90 2.92
CA THR A 118 9.28 -0.47 2.81
C THR A 118 9.53 -1.05 1.41
N MET A 119 9.34 -0.26 0.35
CA MET A 119 9.64 -0.71 -1.01
C MET A 119 11.14 -1.00 -1.17
N ASP A 120 12.02 -0.19 -0.59
CA ASP A 120 13.47 -0.40 -0.64
C ASP A 120 13.88 -1.69 0.07
N VAL A 121 13.26 -2.03 1.21
CA VAL A 121 13.50 -3.30 1.91
C VAL A 121 13.08 -4.51 1.05
N LEU A 122 11.94 -4.41 0.36
CA LEU A 122 11.34 -5.54 -0.38
C LEU A 122 11.91 -5.73 -1.79
N LEU A 123 12.30 -4.63 -2.45
CA LEU A 123 12.67 -4.62 -3.87
C LEU A 123 14.12 -4.21 -4.10
N GLY A 124 14.79 -3.69 -3.06
CA GLY A 124 16.01 -2.92 -3.22
C GLY A 124 15.76 -1.52 -3.74
N LYS A 125 16.79 -0.67 -3.68
CA LYS A 125 16.74 0.72 -4.12
C LYS A 125 16.63 0.88 -5.64
N PHE A 126 17.16 -0.10 -6.38
CA PHE A 126 17.28 -0.06 -7.83
C PHE A 126 16.99 -1.44 -8.43
N GLY A 127 16.61 -1.46 -9.70
CA GLY A 127 16.42 -2.68 -10.47
C GLY A 127 15.03 -2.78 -11.11
N PRO A 128 14.83 -3.80 -11.96
CA PRO A 128 13.64 -3.88 -12.81
C PRO A 128 12.35 -4.05 -12.01
N LYS A 129 12.36 -4.80 -10.90
CA LYS A 129 11.18 -4.93 -10.03
C LYS A 129 10.83 -3.59 -9.37
N ARG A 130 11.83 -2.87 -8.83
CA ARG A 130 11.65 -1.54 -8.23
C ARG A 130 11.07 -0.56 -9.24
N GLU A 131 11.64 -0.48 -10.44
CA GLU A 131 11.14 0.40 -11.51
C GLU A 131 9.72 0.05 -11.96
N PHE A 132 9.42 -1.25 -12.05
CA PHE A 132 8.09 -1.73 -12.43
C PHE A 132 7.04 -1.32 -11.39
N VAL A 133 7.30 -1.57 -10.11
CA VAL A 133 6.39 -1.20 -9.03
C VAL A 133 6.27 0.32 -8.90
N ASN A 134 7.36 1.08 -9.05
CA ASN A 134 7.32 2.55 -8.99
C ASN A 134 6.33 3.16 -9.99
N LYS A 135 6.24 2.58 -11.20
CA LYS A 135 5.28 3.02 -12.22
C LYS A 135 3.83 2.70 -11.88
N ALA A 136 3.60 1.71 -11.01
CA ALA A 136 2.29 1.31 -10.55
C ALA A 136 1.83 2.07 -9.30
N VAL A 137 2.75 2.72 -8.56
CA VAL A 137 2.39 3.49 -7.36
C VAL A 137 1.77 4.83 -7.73
N VAL A 138 0.60 5.10 -7.18
CA VAL A 138 -0.12 6.36 -7.30
C VAL A 138 -0.31 6.94 -5.90
N LEU A 139 0.35 8.05 -5.61
CA LEU A 139 0.05 8.84 -4.43
C LEU A 139 -1.27 9.58 -4.65
N ALA A 140 -2.25 9.32 -3.80
CA ALA A 140 -3.59 9.86 -3.96
C ALA A 140 -4.05 10.49 -2.64
N PRO A 141 -3.70 11.76 -2.37
CA PRO A 141 -4.21 12.48 -1.20
C PRO A 141 -5.74 12.46 -1.15
N LEU A 142 -6.32 12.39 0.06
CA LEU A 142 -7.76 12.19 0.24
C LEU A 142 -8.62 13.21 -0.55
N CYS A 143 -8.19 14.47 -0.65
CA CYS A 143 -8.88 15.50 -1.42
C CYS A 143 -8.98 15.18 -2.93
N TYR A 144 -8.04 14.41 -3.48
CA TYR A 144 -7.97 14.06 -4.90
C TYR A 144 -8.73 12.79 -5.26
N LEU A 145 -9.33 12.12 -4.27
CA LEU A 145 -10.11 10.93 -4.53
C LEU A 145 -11.53 11.27 -5.02
N ARG A 146 -12.01 12.49 -4.79
CA ARG A 146 -13.39 12.88 -5.11
C ARG A 146 -13.67 12.69 -6.60
N GLY A 147 -14.75 11.96 -6.93
CA GLY A 147 -15.15 11.68 -8.32
C GLY A 147 -14.28 10.64 -9.03
N ARG A 148 -13.38 9.94 -8.33
CA ARG A 148 -12.59 8.83 -8.89
C ARG A 148 -13.17 7.49 -8.47
N THR A 149 -12.91 6.48 -9.29
CA THR A 149 -13.12 5.07 -8.94
C THR A 149 -11.84 4.33 -9.25
N PHE A 150 -11.33 3.56 -8.30
CA PHE A 150 -10.10 2.79 -8.47
C PHE A 150 -10.46 1.35 -8.80
N ASN A 151 -10.37 1.02 -10.09
CA ASN A 151 -10.49 -0.34 -10.59
C ASN A 151 -9.09 -0.97 -10.69
N ASP A 152 -9.03 -2.29 -10.57
CA ASP A 152 -7.81 -3.08 -10.76
C ASP A 152 -6.64 -2.61 -9.88
N SER A 153 -6.93 -2.37 -8.60
CA SER A 153 -6.04 -1.62 -7.71
C SER A 153 -5.98 -2.17 -6.29
N ILE A 154 -4.80 -2.08 -5.67
CA ILE A 154 -4.65 -2.27 -4.23
C ILE A 154 -4.55 -0.90 -3.56
N CYS A 155 -5.57 -0.51 -2.83
CA CYS A 155 -5.67 0.78 -2.17
C CYS A 155 -5.23 0.64 -0.71
N VAL A 156 -4.14 1.30 -0.32
CA VAL A 156 -3.64 1.33 1.07
C VAL A 156 -3.97 2.68 1.71
N PHE A 157 -4.75 2.63 2.78
CA PHE A 157 -5.08 3.77 3.63
C PHE A 157 -4.31 3.67 4.95
N ASP A 158 -3.17 4.36 5.01
CA ASP A 158 -2.27 4.30 6.16
C ASP A 158 -2.55 5.39 7.20
N GLU A 159 -2.21 5.13 8.46
CA GLU A 159 -2.58 5.93 9.64
C GLU A 159 -4.06 6.33 9.70
N ALA A 160 -4.96 5.41 9.39
CA ALA A 160 -6.37 5.73 9.27
C ALA A 160 -7.04 6.16 10.60
N GLN A 161 -6.40 5.97 11.75
CA GLN A 161 -6.88 6.53 13.03
C GLN A 161 -7.00 8.06 12.99
N ASN A 162 -6.21 8.69 12.13
CA ASN A 162 -6.13 10.12 11.93
C ASN A 162 -7.15 10.65 10.89
N ALA A 163 -8.06 9.79 10.42
CA ALA A 163 -9.09 10.16 9.46
C ALA A 163 -10.44 10.46 10.14
N THR A 164 -11.13 11.47 9.63
CA THR A 164 -12.52 11.77 9.95
C THR A 164 -13.48 10.75 9.36
N TYR A 165 -14.68 10.65 9.91
CA TYR A 165 -15.74 9.79 9.36
C TYR A 165 -16.07 10.10 7.89
N THR A 166 -16.05 11.39 7.52
CA THR A 166 -16.25 11.84 6.14
C THR A 166 -15.14 11.36 5.21
N GLN A 167 -13.89 11.33 5.67
CA GLN A 167 -12.76 10.82 4.89
C GLN A 167 -12.85 9.31 4.71
N PHE A 168 -13.25 8.54 5.74
CA PHE A 168 -13.53 7.11 5.58
C PHE A 168 -14.61 6.85 4.53
N LYS A 169 -15.76 7.54 4.62
CA LYS A 169 -16.82 7.44 3.61
C LYS A 169 -16.31 7.79 2.21
N LEU A 170 -15.54 8.88 2.12
CA LEU A 170 -14.99 9.35 0.86
C LEU A 170 -14.02 8.35 0.26
N PHE A 171 -13.19 7.68 1.06
CA PHE A 171 -12.22 6.68 0.60
C PHE A 171 -12.91 5.37 0.21
N LEU A 172 -13.71 4.80 1.10
CA LEU A 172 -14.38 3.50 0.89
C LEU A 172 -15.33 3.53 -0.32
N SER A 173 -15.97 4.68 -0.60
CA SER A 173 -16.85 4.83 -1.77
C SER A 173 -16.14 4.97 -3.12
N ARG A 174 -14.80 4.88 -3.15
CA ARG A 174 -13.99 4.90 -4.40
C ARG A 174 -13.58 3.49 -4.85
N PHE A 175 -13.99 2.48 -4.09
CA PHE A 175 -13.74 1.09 -4.39
C PHE A 175 -14.36 0.69 -5.73
N GLY A 176 -13.53 0.19 -6.65
CA GLY A 176 -13.92 -0.27 -7.97
C GLY A 176 -13.84 -1.77 -8.14
N GLN A 177 -14.07 -2.25 -9.36
CA GLN A 177 -13.97 -3.68 -9.71
C GLN A 177 -12.52 -4.17 -9.64
N ASN A 178 -12.35 -5.44 -9.26
CA ASN A 178 -11.04 -6.10 -9.11
C ASN A 178 -10.06 -5.30 -8.23
N SER A 179 -10.56 -4.67 -7.17
CA SER A 179 -9.73 -3.90 -6.26
C SER A 179 -9.75 -4.51 -4.87
N LYS A 180 -8.76 -4.15 -4.04
CA LYS A 180 -8.75 -4.42 -2.60
C LYS A 180 -8.44 -3.14 -1.83
N ILE A 181 -9.02 -3.02 -0.63
CA ILE A 181 -8.72 -1.94 0.31
C ILE A 181 -8.02 -2.52 1.54
N ILE A 182 -6.90 -1.92 1.89
CA ILE A 182 -6.16 -2.24 3.11
C ILE A 182 -6.11 -0.97 3.95
N VAL A 183 -6.69 -1.02 5.13
CA VAL A 183 -6.69 0.09 6.09
C VAL A 183 -5.76 -0.26 7.23
N THR A 184 -4.75 0.57 7.48
CA THR A 184 -3.80 0.39 8.57
C THR A 184 -3.91 1.53 9.57
N GLY A 185 -3.86 1.24 10.87
CA GLY A 185 -3.91 2.28 11.90
C GLY A 185 -3.75 1.76 13.32
N ASP A 186 -3.53 2.66 14.27
CA ASP A 186 -3.59 2.36 15.71
C ASP A 186 -4.74 3.18 16.35
N PRO A 187 -5.87 2.54 16.71
CA PRO A 187 -6.99 3.23 17.35
C PRO A 187 -6.64 3.95 18.66
N GLN A 188 -5.52 3.61 19.30
CA GLN A 188 -5.07 4.23 20.55
C GLN A 188 -4.09 5.40 20.36
N GLN A 189 -3.55 5.59 19.14
CA GLN A 189 -2.54 6.62 18.83
C GLN A 189 -3.10 7.63 17.82
N THR A 190 -4.27 8.21 18.12
CA THR A 190 -4.87 9.26 17.29
C THR A 190 -4.26 10.63 17.61
N ASP A 191 -3.90 11.37 16.57
CA ASP A 191 -3.48 12.77 16.66
C ASP A 191 -4.69 13.72 16.58
N LEU A 192 -5.90 13.20 16.33
CA LEU A 192 -7.12 14.00 16.33
C LEU A 192 -7.48 14.46 17.76
N PRO A 193 -8.03 15.68 17.91
CA PRO A 193 -8.51 16.17 19.21
C PRO A 193 -9.77 15.43 19.72
N ILE A 194 -10.34 14.55 18.89
CA ILE A 194 -11.54 13.78 19.20
C ILE A 194 -11.11 12.39 19.66
N SER A 195 -11.57 11.99 20.84
CA SER A 195 -11.37 10.66 21.41
C SER A 195 -12.71 10.09 21.90
N PRO A 196 -13.08 8.84 21.51
CA PRO A 196 -12.32 7.93 20.65
C PRO A 196 -12.27 8.39 19.18
N PRO A 197 -11.26 7.98 18.39
CA PRO A 197 -11.17 8.37 16.99
C PRO A 197 -12.30 7.74 16.16
N PRO A 198 -12.74 8.39 15.05
CA PRO A 198 -13.81 7.89 14.20
C PRO A 198 -13.57 6.47 13.64
N MET A 199 -12.31 6.04 13.52
CA MET A 199 -11.95 4.70 13.08
C MET A 199 -12.59 3.60 13.96
N ASN A 200 -12.72 3.80 15.27
CA ASN A 200 -13.32 2.82 16.18
C ASN A 200 -14.77 2.53 15.81
N GLU A 201 -15.52 3.60 15.52
CA GLU A 201 -16.92 3.50 15.12
C GLU A 201 -17.05 2.84 13.74
N VAL A 202 -16.20 3.23 12.78
CA VAL A 202 -16.16 2.63 11.43
C VAL A 202 -15.92 1.13 11.50
N VAL A 203 -14.88 0.70 12.23
CA VAL A 203 -14.56 -0.72 12.41
C VAL A 203 -15.73 -1.46 13.05
N THR A 204 -16.35 -0.88 14.08
CA THR A 204 -17.50 -1.50 14.76
C THR A 204 -18.69 -1.67 13.83
N LYS A 205 -19.01 -0.66 13.01
CA LYS A 205 -20.11 -0.72 12.04
C LYS A 205 -19.88 -1.69 10.88
N LEU A 206 -18.63 -1.93 10.51
CA LEU A 206 -18.26 -2.81 9.40
C LEU A 206 -18.05 -4.27 9.84
N LYS A 207 -18.09 -4.58 11.14
CA LYS A 207 -18.04 -5.96 11.62
C LYS A 207 -19.19 -6.78 11.05
N GLY A 208 -18.87 -7.96 10.52
CA GLY A 208 -19.85 -8.91 9.98
C GLY A 208 -20.28 -8.64 8.55
N VAL A 209 -19.79 -7.58 7.90
CA VAL A 209 -20.00 -7.37 6.47
C VAL A 209 -19.14 -8.37 5.69
N ALA A 210 -19.76 -9.14 4.80
CA ALA A 210 -19.05 -10.12 3.97
C ALA A 210 -17.98 -9.44 3.11
N GLY A 211 -16.80 -10.07 3.02
CA GLY A 211 -15.64 -9.52 2.30
C GLY A 211 -14.87 -8.45 3.08
N ILE A 212 -15.23 -8.18 4.34
CA ILE A 212 -14.48 -7.30 5.24
C ILE A 212 -13.96 -8.11 6.43
N ASP A 213 -12.65 -8.00 6.70
CA ASP A 213 -12.03 -8.57 7.89
C ASP A 213 -11.25 -7.53 8.71
N VAL A 214 -11.11 -7.79 10.00
CA VAL A 214 -10.43 -6.92 10.96
C VAL A 214 -9.42 -7.75 11.75
N VAL A 215 -8.14 -7.53 11.47
CA VAL A 215 -7.04 -8.17 12.19
C VAL A 215 -6.44 -7.21 13.20
N GLN A 216 -6.54 -7.59 14.47
CA GLN A 216 -5.94 -6.84 15.58
C GLN A 216 -4.58 -7.42 15.96
N PHE A 217 -3.55 -6.58 15.91
CA PHE A 217 -2.21 -6.84 16.42
C PHE A 217 -2.14 -6.47 17.89
N ALA A 218 -1.65 -7.40 18.71
CA ALA A 218 -1.43 -7.17 20.12
C ALA A 218 -0.09 -6.47 20.35
N HIS A 219 0.13 -5.93 21.55
CA HIS A 219 1.44 -5.42 21.94
C HIS A 219 2.56 -6.48 21.87
N SER A 220 2.22 -7.76 22.05
CA SER A 220 3.16 -8.88 21.88
C SER A 220 3.62 -9.07 20.43
N ASP A 221 2.89 -8.53 19.45
CA ASP A 221 3.29 -8.59 18.04
C ASP A 221 4.33 -7.53 17.66
N VAL A 222 4.67 -6.63 18.59
CA VAL A 222 5.63 -5.55 18.36
C VAL A 222 7.05 -6.09 18.41
N VAL A 223 7.70 -6.17 17.26
CA VAL A 223 9.11 -6.60 17.16
C VAL A 223 10.00 -5.37 17.11
N ARG A 224 10.57 -5.01 18.26
CA ARG A 224 11.49 -3.86 18.42
C ARG A 224 12.84 -4.32 18.94
N HIS A 225 13.86 -3.50 18.69
CA HIS A 225 15.16 -3.68 19.30
C HIS A 225 15.02 -3.66 20.85
N PRO A 226 15.66 -4.58 21.60
CA PRO A 226 15.48 -4.70 23.05
C PRO A 226 15.71 -3.40 23.81
N LEU A 227 16.72 -2.61 23.41
CA LEU A 227 16.99 -1.30 24.00
C LEU A 227 15.82 -0.31 23.84
N VAL A 228 15.20 -0.25 22.65
CA VAL A 228 14.06 0.65 22.39
C VAL A 228 12.86 0.25 23.24
N ALA A 229 12.62 -1.07 23.39
CA ALA A 229 11.58 -1.56 24.28
C ALA A 229 11.84 -1.21 25.75
N ALA A 230 13.10 -1.24 26.20
CA ALA A 230 13.48 -0.85 27.56
C ALA A 230 13.31 0.67 27.81
N ILE A 231 13.66 1.51 26.83
CA ILE A 231 13.47 2.97 26.91
C ILE A 231 11.99 3.31 27.02
N LEU A 232 11.14 2.76 26.15
CA LEU A 232 9.70 3.06 26.12
C LEU A 232 8.91 2.51 27.32
N LYS A 233 9.49 1.60 28.11
CA LYS A 233 8.91 1.19 29.39
C LYS A 233 9.19 2.18 30.53
N LYS A 234 10.19 3.06 30.36
CA LYS A 234 10.60 4.06 31.36
C LYS A 234 10.02 5.44 31.12
N LEU A 235 9.70 5.77 29.86
CA LEU A 235 8.97 6.98 29.47
C LEU A 235 7.47 6.75 29.62
#